data_AF-A0A7M2A284-F1
#
_entry.id   AF-A0A7M2A284-F1
#
_cell.length_a   1.000
_cell.length_b   1.000
_cell.length_c   1.000
_cell.angle_alpha   90.00
_cell.angle_beta   90.00
_cell.angle_gamma   90.00
#
_symmetry.space_group_name_H-M   'P 1'
#
loop_
_entity.id
_entity.type
_entity.pdbx_description
1 polymer ?
#
loop_
_entity_poly.entity_id
_entity_poly.type
_entity_poly.pdbx_seq_one_letter_code
_entity_poly.pdbx_strand_id
1 'polypeptide(L)' 'MLNQSIKPMLLYPLQPNQIKSWKNNSLKWDGFRILIHYDDGKVRAFSKHGTEITSRFPELLNFP' A
#
# COMPACT_ATOMS: atom_id res chain seq x y z
N MET A 1 11.05 -9.14 4.59
CA MET A 1 10.97 -10.50 4.03
C MET A 1 9.96 -10.49 2.89
N LEU A 2 10.29 -11.11 1.77
CA LEU A 2 9.37 -11.26 0.65
C LEU A 2 8.24 -12.24 1.03
N ASN A 3 7.04 -12.06 0.47
CA ASN A 3 5.91 -12.96 0.65
C ASN A 3 5.38 -13.13 2.09
N GLN A 4 5.67 -12.18 2.98
CA GLN A 4 5.17 -12.14 4.35
C GLN A 4 4.40 -10.86 4.63
N SER A 5 3.34 -10.95 5.44
CA SER A 5 2.58 -9.77 5.84
C SER A 5 3.45 -8.81 6.66
N ILE A 6 3.44 -7.55 6.24
CA ILE A 6 4.03 -6.43 6.96
C ILE A 6 2.89 -5.49 7.38
N LYS A 7 2.96 -4.91 8.58
CA LYS A 7 2.02 -3.84 8.97
C LYS A 7 2.42 -2.53 8.29
N PRO A 8 1.53 -1.90 7.49
CA PRO A 8 1.86 -0.61 6.88
C PRO A 8 2.12 0.47 7.93
N MET A 9 3.04 1.37 7.64
CA MET A 9 3.24 2.57 8.45
C MET A 9 1.97 3.43 8.43
N LEU A 10 1.60 3.95 9.60
CA LEU A 10 0.49 4.87 9.79
C LEU A 10 1.01 6.30 9.91
N LEU A 11 0.23 7.24 9.38
CA LEU A 11 0.49 8.67 9.51
C LEU A 11 -0.27 9.23 10.71
N TYR A 12 0.38 10.11 11.47
CA TYR A 12 -0.29 10.90 12.51
C TYR A 12 -0.92 12.14 11.89
N PRO A 13 -2.16 12.51 12.29
CA PRO A 13 -2.78 13.74 11.83
C PRO A 13 -1.99 14.95 12.32
N LEU A 14 -1.70 15.88 11.42
CA LEU A 14 -1.13 17.18 11.72
C LEU A 14 -2.19 18.26 11.58
N GLN A 15 -2.06 19.32 12.37
CA GLN A 15 -2.83 20.53 12.17
C GLN A 15 -2.34 21.29 10.92
N PRO A 16 -3.20 22.05 10.22
CA PRO A 16 -2.81 22.75 8.99
C PRO A 16 -1.59 23.66 9.13
N ASN A 17 -1.44 24.34 10.27
CA ASN A 17 -0.31 25.22 10.58
C ASN A 17 1.02 24.48 10.82
N GLN A 18 1.00 23.16 10.97
CA GLN A 18 2.20 22.33 11.16
C GLN A 18 2.76 21.80 9.82
N ILE A 19 2.05 22.01 8.71
CA ILE A 19 2.44 21.53 7.38
C ILE A 19 3.57 22.43 6.84
N LYS A 20 4.81 21.94 6.94
CA LYS A 20 6.02 22.72 6.64
C LYS A 20 6.18 23.11 5.17
N SER A 21 5.72 22.28 4.23
CA SER A 21 5.86 22.53 2.79
C SER A 21 4.94 21.63 1.98
N TRP A 22 4.42 22.17 0.88
CA TRP A 22 3.59 21.42 -0.07
C TRP A 22 4.40 20.57 -1.06
N LYS A 23 5.71 20.81 -1.21
CA LYS A 23 6.55 20.15 -2.23
C LYS A 23 6.69 18.62 -2.03
N ASN A 24 6.50 18.12 -0.81
CA ASN A 24 6.67 16.70 -0.46
C ASN A 24 5.36 16.03 -0.03
N ASN A 25 4.20 16.67 -0.30
CA ASN A 25 2.90 16.10 0.03
C ASN A 25 2.38 15.26 -1.14
N SER A 26 1.66 14.18 -0.83
CA SER A 26 0.92 13.39 -1.81
C SER A 26 -0.57 13.55 -1.58
N LEU A 27 -1.37 13.41 -2.65
CA LEU A 27 -2.82 13.40 -2.51
C LEU A 27 -3.26 12.18 -1.67
N LYS A 28 -4.17 12.41 -0.73
CA LYS A 28 -4.82 11.33 0.01
C LYS A 28 -5.91 10.71 -0.87
N TRP A 29 -5.71 9.47 -1.25
CA TRP A 29 -6.70 8.66 -1.95
C TRP A 29 -7.62 7.95 -0.96
N ASP A 30 -8.88 7.75 -1.34
CA ASP A 30 -9.82 6.89 -0.62
C ASP A 30 -9.91 5.53 -1.33
N GLY A 31 -9.68 4.47 -0.57
CA GLY A 31 -9.52 3.12 -1.11
C GLY A 31 -8.81 2.19 -0.13
N PHE A 32 -8.42 1.02 -0.62
CA PHE A 32 -7.75 0.02 0.20
C PHE A 32 -6.23 0.24 0.20
N ARG A 33 -5.63 0.31 1.39
CA ARG A 33 -4.17 0.25 1.52
C ARG A 33 -3.70 -1.19 1.42
N ILE A 34 -2.93 -1.48 0.37
CA ILE A 34 -2.42 -2.80 0.01
C ILE A 34 -0.90 -2.76 -0.04
N LEU A 35 -0.25 -3.82 0.41
CA LEU A 35 1.18 -4.07 0.19
C LEU A 35 1.33 -5.12 -0.91
N ILE A 36 2.13 -4.79 -1.92
CA ILE A 36 2.41 -5.65 -3.06
C ILE A 36 3.79 -6.25 -2.89
N HIS A 37 3.86 -7.57 -2.98
CA HIS A 37 5.11 -8.33 -3.10
C HIS A 37 5.19 -8.85 -4.53
N TYR A 38 6.32 -8.60 -5.18
CA TYR A 38 6.59 -9.06 -6.53
C TYR A 38 7.85 -9.92 -6.52
N ASP A 39 7.76 -11.09 -7.16
CA ASP A 39 8.85 -12.05 -7.29
C ASP A 39 8.71 -12.79 -8.61
N ASP A 40 9.59 -12.52 -9.58
CA ASP A 40 9.67 -13.20 -10.88
C ASP A 40 8.29 -13.42 -11.56
N GLY A 41 7.57 -12.32 -11.81
CA GLY A 41 6.24 -12.35 -12.44
C GLY A 41 5.09 -12.77 -11.52
N LYS A 42 5.35 -13.17 -10.26
CA LYS A 42 4.32 -13.50 -9.29
C LYS A 42 4.04 -12.32 -8.37
N VAL A 43 2.78 -11.91 -8.34
CA VAL A 43 2.29 -10.85 -7.45
C VAL A 43 1.53 -11.45 -6.28
N ARG A 44 1.80 -10.96 -5.08
CA ARG A 44 0.97 -11.19 -3.89
C ARG A 44 0.58 -9.87 -3.25
N ALA A 45 -0.69 -9.75 -2.87
CA ALA A 45 -1.25 -8.55 -2.28
C ALA A 45 -1.74 -8.82 -0.85
N PHE A 46 -1.37 -7.96 0.09
CA PHE A 46 -1.79 -8.04 1.49
C PHE A 46 -2.53 -6.78 1.92
N SER A 47 -3.64 -6.94 2.64
CA SER A 47 -4.40 -5.82 3.21
C SER A 47 -3.66 -5.16 4.37
N LYS A 48 -4.15 -4.00 4.85
CA LYS A 48 -3.61 -3.35 6.06
C LYS A 48 -3.57 -4.24 7.32
N HIS A 49 -4.42 -5.26 7.38
CA HIS A 49 -4.50 -6.22 8.48
C HIS A 49 -3.69 -7.49 8.24
N GLY A 50 -3.01 -7.60 7.10
CA GLY A 50 -2.17 -8.74 6.76
C GLY A 50 -2.90 -9.91 6.09
N THR A 51 -4.19 -9.76 5.82
CA THR A 51 -4.94 -10.73 5.02
C THR A 51 -4.43 -10.73 3.60
N GLU A 52 -4.10 -11.89 3.05
CA GLU A 52 -3.81 -12.02 1.63
C GLU A 52 -5.09 -11.82 0.81
N ILE A 53 -5.02 -10.93 -0.16
CA ILE A 53 -6.15 -10.49 -0.99
C ILE A 53 -5.83 -10.57 -2.48
N THR A 54 -4.76 -11.27 -2.87
CA THR A 54 -4.29 -11.44 -4.25
C THR A 54 -5.43 -11.81 -5.22
N SER A 55 -6.27 -12.78 -4.86
CA SER A 55 -7.38 -13.24 -5.71
C SER A 55 -8.51 -12.22 -5.90
N ARG A 56 -8.57 -11.17 -5.09
CA ARG A 56 -9.59 -10.11 -5.20
C ARG A 56 -9.24 -9.06 -6.27
N PHE A 57 -7.99 -9.04 -6.73
CA PHE A 57 -7.47 -8.07 -7.69
C PHE A 57 -6.79 -8.79 -8.86
N PRO A 58 -7.54 -9.57 -9.67
CA PRO A 58 -6.98 -10.34 -10.78
C PRO A 58 -6.26 -9.45 -11.81
N GLU A 59 -6.61 -8.18 -11.91
CA GLU A 59 -5.94 -7.19 -12.76
C GLU A 59 -4.45 -6.99 -12.39
N LEU A 60 -4.05 -7.32 -11.16
CA LEU A 60 -2.66 -7.22 -10.71
C LEU A 60 -1.80 -8.42 -11.10
N LEU A 61 -2.37 -9.47 -11.69
CA LEU A 61 -1.64 -10.69 -12.06
C LEU A 61 -0.94 -10.59 -13.41
N ASN A 62 -1.34 -9.62 -14.25
CA ASN A 62 -0.85 -9.48 -15.62
C ASN A 62 0.05 -8.24 -15.77
N PHE A 63 1.14 -8.18 -15.01
CA PHE A 63 2.22 -7.22 -15.30
C PHE A 63 3.15 -7.79 -16.37
N PRO A 64 3.54 -7.00 -17.39
CA PRO A 64 4.50 -7.41 -18.41
C PRO A 64 5.89 -7.68 -17.82
#